data_AF-A0A1B5KYM7-F1
#
_entry.id   AF-A0A1B5KYM7-F1
#
_cell.length_a   1.000
_cell.length_b   1.000
_cell.length_c   1.000
_cell.angle_alpha   90.00
_cell.angle_beta   90.00
_cell.angle_gamma   90.00
#
_symmetry.space_group_name_H-M   'P 1'
#
loop_
_entity.id
_entity.type
_entity.pdbx_description
1 polymer ?
#
loop_
_entity_poly.entity_id
_entity_poly.type
_entity_poly.pdbx_seq_one_letter_code
_entity_poly.pdbx_strand_id
1 'polypeptide(L)'
;MTYVANASNFRLALLNTFADPNWEWKEVSKVEDVCLTYRGYIKFLETDLADVYPLREGRTKSKYKRGVEYIAKHMMARGNAFATAVRQRYKDHVRLSIHQSTGATKIPISLLPTETTFTTPWHCSVAYKVDGTVVSGMRADFDNDATYELVTENGIPSYYREKSPLFSWDLAQGAVSFEPIYPCGWMVRPAGGPEPLSTLSINDVDAKKVRSLAEVNSPVVLRGFFESPKKEAFIEKAKEVGEPQPWSFGLLLEVKDRGSDSRGLNNTLSAELMPFHYDGLFKTAKRVDDNGEEILASLPPKFQFFAGVTPSPPDSGYTLFSSSTAVFKHIPKWMTVEDLSSKTWTAATPCFGSAVLRGLPLVVPHPTTGRPCLRYHEPWPQSKTKFDPTRVSIDHEDEATSQAICEAINSTLRDRRVAYYHAWKEGDLLLSDNTLALHTRSAFLSGSDRELWRIHLD
;
A
#
# COMPACT_ATOMS: atom_id res chain seq x y z
N MET A 1 -35.41 8.52 -19.17
CA MET A 1 -35.74 9.44 -18.05
C MET A 1 -34.63 9.36 -17.02
N THR A 2 -33.93 10.46 -16.74
CA THR A 2 -32.80 10.47 -15.80
C THR A 2 -33.27 10.70 -14.36
N TYR A 3 -32.56 10.09 -13.40
CA TYR A 3 -32.78 10.25 -11.95
C TYR A 3 -32.93 11.73 -11.52
N VAL A 4 -32.14 12.62 -12.12
CA VAL A 4 -32.14 14.06 -11.80
C VAL A 4 -33.50 14.71 -12.08
N ALA A 5 -34.16 14.36 -13.19
CA ALA A 5 -35.44 14.94 -13.58
C ALA A 5 -36.59 14.61 -12.61
N ASN A 6 -36.48 13.49 -11.88
CA ASN A 6 -37.49 13.04 -10.91
C ASN A 6 -37.08 13.26 -9.44
N ALA A 7 -35.93 13.88 -9.18
CA ALA A 7 -35.39 14.04 -7.83
C ALA A 7 -36.38 14.74 -6.87
N SER A 8 -37.17 15.69 -7.36
CA SER A 8 -38.20 16.36 -6.56
C SER A 8 -39.33 15.41 -6.13
N ASN A 9 -39.79 14.53 -7.02
CA ASN A 9 -40.84 13.55 -6.73
C ASN A 9 -40.35 12.53 -5.70
N PHE A 10 -39.11 12.04 -5.84
CA PHE A 10 -38.52 11.12 -4.86
C PHE A 10 -38.36 11.76 -3.48
N ARG A 11 -37.95 13.03 -3.43
CA ARG A 11 -37.84 13.78 -2.16
C ARG A 11 -39.21 13.97 -1.50
N LEU A 12 -40.23 14.30 -2.27
CA LEU A 12 -41.59 14.46 -1.77
C LEU A 12 -42.11 13.14 -1.18
N ALA A 13 -41.99 12.04 -1.93
CA ALA A 13 -42.40 10.72 -1.47
C ALA A 13 -41.66 10.28 -0.19
N LEU A 14 -40.33 10.51 -0.15
CA LEU A 14 -39.52 10.22 1.02
C LEU A 14 -39.99 11.01 2.26
N LEU A 15 -40.20 12.31 2.10
CA LEU A 15 -40.61 13.18 3.21
C LEU A 15 -42.04 12.85 3.67
N ASN A 16 -42.99 12.67 2.77
CA ASN A 16 -44.37 12.32 3.13
C ASN A 16 -44.47 11.00 3.90
N THR A 17 -43.55 10.07 3.65
CA THR A 17 -43.61 8.73 4.25
C THR A 17 -42.78 8.65 5.54
N PHE A 18 -41.63 9.32 5.61
CA PHE A 18 -40.63 9.09 6.65
C PHE A 18 -40.16 10.34 7.40
N ALA A 19 -40.63 11.54 7.05
CA ALA A 19 -40.26 12.74 7.78
C ALA A 19 -40.78 12.69 9.23
N ASP A 20 -39.99 13.26 10.13
CA ASP A 20 -40.40 13.48 11.51
C ASP A 20 -41.21 14.79 11.58
N PRO A 21 -42.51 14.75 11.93
CA PRO A 21 -43.33 15.96 12.02
C PRO A 21 -42.87 16.91 13.14
N ASN A 22 -42.06 16.41 14.10
CA ASN A 22 -41.50 17.20 15.20
C ASN A 22 -40.05 17.64 14.93
N TRP A 23 -39.59 17.57 13.67
CA TRP A 23 -38.23 17.96 13.31
C TRP A 23 -38.00 19.47 13.52
N GLU A 24 -37.37 19.82 14.64
CA GLU A 24 -37.02 21.18 15.00
C GLU A 24 -35.51 21.35 15.17
N TRP A 25 -34.91 22.22 14.36
CA TRP A 25 -33.45 22.40 14.30
C TRP A 25 -32.83 22.64 15.70
N LYS A 26 -33.47 23.48 16.51
CA LYS A 26 -33.01 23.87 17.85
C LYS A 26 -32.82 22.67 18.78
N GLU A 27 -33.64 21.64 18.61
CA GLU A 27 -33.60 20.43 19.44
C GLU A 27 -32.65 19.40 18.84
N VAL A 28 -32.78 19.11 17.54
CA VAL A 28 -31.93 18.09 16.88
C VAL A 28 -30.46 18.50 16.80
N SER A 29 -30.14 19.80 16.79
CA SER A 29 -28.75 20.27 16.82
C SER A 29 -28.05 19.96 18.15
N LYS A 30 -28.77 19.55 19.19
CA LYS A 30 -28.16 19.09 20.46
C LYS A 30 -27.62 17.66 20.35
N VAL A 31 -28.02 16.91 19.31
CA VAL A 31 -27.53 15.55 19.05
C VAL A 31 -26.16 15.64 18.37
N GLU A 32 -25.16 14.97 18.95
CA GLU A 32 -23.76 15.05 18.49
C GLU A 32 -23.60 14.62 17.02
N ASP A 33 -24.18 13.48 16.62
CA ASP A 33 -24.15 12.98 15.24
C ASP A 33 -24.74 13.97 14.23
N VAL A 34 -25.80 14.69 14.62
CA VAL A 34 -26.46 15.71 13.80
C VAL A 34 -25.52 16.91 13.63
N CYS A 35 -24.89 17.34 14.73
CA CYS A 35 -23.89 18.40 14.71
C CYS A 35 -22.68 18.07 13.82
N LEU A 36 -22.12 16.88 13.96
CA LEU A 36 -20.98 16.42 13.15
C LEU A 36 -21.31 16.43 11.66
N THR A 37 -22.47 15.89 11.29
CA THR A 37 -22.92 15.86 9.89
C THR A 37 -23.17 17.27 9.35
N TYR A 38 -23.83 18.13 10.14
CA TYR A 38 -24.11 19.52 9.76
C TYR A 38 -22.85 20.35 9.53
N ARG A 39 -21.84 20.21 10.42
CA ARG A 39 -20.54 20.89 10.27
C ARG A 39 -19.85 20.49 8.97
N GLY A 40 -19.94 19.22 8.59
CA GLY A 40 -19.47 18.74 7.29
C GLY A 40 -20.22 19.41 6.13
N TYR A 41 -21.56 19.48 6.20
CA TYR A 41 -22.37 20.09 5.14
C TYR A 41 -22.06 21.57 4.93
N ILE A 42 -21.95 22.35 6.01
CA ILE A 42 -21.62 23.78 5.88
C ILE A 42 -20.27 23.97 5.19
N LYS A 43 -19.27 23.14 5.50
CA LYS A 43 -17.94 23.24 4.89
C LYS A 43 -17.95 22.99 3.38
N PHE A 44 -18.67 21.96 2.91
CA PHE A 44 -18.65 21.59 1.48
C PHE A 44 -19.66 22.39 0.65
N LEU A 45 -20.85 22.70 1.20
CA LEU A 45 -21.87 23.47 0.49
C LEU A 45 -21.43 24.89 0.17
N GLU A 46 -20.54 25.49 0.98
CA GLU A 46 -19.95 26.79 0.66
C GLU A 46 -19.20 26.77 -0.68
N THR A 47 -18.57 25.64 -1.03
CA THR A 47 -17.88 25.45 -2.31
C THR A 47 -18.85 25.03 -3.40
N ASP A 48 -19.69 24.00 -3.16
CA ASP A 48 -20.60 23.45 -4.19
C ASP A 48 -21.59 24.49 -4.73
N LEU A 49 -22.05 25.40 -3.87
CA LEU A 49 -23.04 26.41 -4.24
C LEU A 49 -22.39 27.69 -4.80
N ALA A 50 -21.07 27.79 -4.83
CA ALA A 50 -20.38 29.00 -5.28
C ALA A 50 -20.70 29.33 -6.74
N ASP A 51 -20.78 28.30 -7.60
CA ASP A 51 -21.06 28.46 -9.03
C ASP A 51 -22.57 28.47 -9.35
N VAL A 52 -23.37 27.76 -8.55
CA VAL A 52 -24.84 27.65 -8.74
C VAL A 52 -25.59 28.85 -8.13
N TYR A 53 -25.06 29.41 -7.05
CA TYR A 53 -25.62 30.56 -6.32
C TYR A 53 -24.56 31.67 -6.10
N PRO A 54 -23.95 32.22 -7.17
CA PRO A 54 -22.81 33.12 -7.05
C PRO A 54 -23.12 34.40 -6.27
N LEU A 55 -22.08 34.97 -5.66
CA LEU A 55 -22.10 36.31 -5.10
C LEU A 55 -22.33 37.32 -6.25
N ARG A 56 -23.36 38.17 -6.11
CA ARG A 56 -23.72 39.23 -7.07
C ARG A 56 -24.15 40.47 -6.29
N GLU A 57 -24.31 41.61 -6.95
CA GLU A 57 -24.93 42.80 -6.34
C GLU A 57 -26.28 42.41 -5.71
N GLY A 58 -26.45 42.67 -4.41
CA GLY A 58 -27.62 42.25 -3.61
C GLY A 58 -27.49 40.90 -2.87
N ARG A 59 -26.37 40.18 -3.03
CA ARG A 59 -26.03 38.98 -2.25
C ARG A 59 -24.65 39.10 -1.60
N THR A 60 -24.65 39.72 -0.41
CA THR A 60 -23.46 39.83 0.44
C THR A 60 -22.99 38.46 0.94
N LYS A 61 -21.73 38.35 1.37
CA LYS A 61 -21.18 37.13 2.02
C LYS A 61 -22.07 36.62 3.16
N SER A 62 -22.65 37.52 3.96
CA SER A 62 -23.58 37.17 5.05
C SER A 62 -24.88 36.55 4.53
N LYS A 63 -25.45 37.07 3.44
CA LYS A 63 -26.66 36.50 2.83
C LYS A 63 -26.38 35.13 2.20
N TYR A 64 -25.20 34.95 1.62
CA TYR A 64 -24.76 33.65 1.11
C TYR A 64 -24.66 32.60 2.23
N LYS A 65 -23.94 32.91 3.32
CA LYS A 65 -23.80 32.00 4.47
C LYS A 65 -25.15 31.59 5.06
N ARG A 66 -26.08 32.54 5.23
CA ARG A 66 -27.46 32.23 5.67
C ARG A 66 -28.20 31.29 4.71
N GLY A 67 -27.99 31.45 3.40
CA GLY A 67 -28.55 30.55 2.40
C GLY A 67 -27.97 29.13 2.49
N VAL A 68 -26.65 29.02 2.68
CA VAL A 68 -25.96 27.74 2.91
C VAL A 68 -26.51 27.04 4.16
N GLU A 69 -26.64 27.76 5.28
CA GLU A 69 -27.22 27.22 6.51
C GLU A 69 -28.66 26.74 6.32
N TYR A 70 -29.48 27.51 5.61
CA TYR A 70 -30.86 27.15 5.30
C TYR A 70 -30.91 25.83 4.50
N ILE A 71 -30.10 25.70 3.44
CA ILE A 71 -30.04 24.49 2.62
C ILE A 71 -29.53 23.30 3.43
N ALA A 72 -28.47 23.49 4.22
CA ALA A 72 -27.90 22.44 5.07
C ALA A 72 -28.94 21.87 6.05
N LYS A 73 -29.74 22.73 6.70
CA LYS A 73 -30.83 22.30 7.61
C LYS A 73 -31.90 21.47 6.88
N HIS A 74 -32.27 21.84 5.66
CA HIS A 74 -33.21 21.06 4.84
C HIS A 74 -32.60 19.74 4.34
N MET A 75 -31.29 19.69 4.10
CA MET A 75 -30.58 18.45 3.83
C MET A 75 -30.57 17.53 5.06
N MET A 76 -30.38 18.07 6.26
CA MET A 76 -30.43 17.30 7.50
C MET A 76 -31.82 16.69 7.75
N ALA A 77 -32.90 17.46 7.55
CA ALA A 77 -34.28 16.96 7.68
C ALA A 77 -34.54 15.78 6.71
N ARG A 78 -34.14 15.93 5.44
CA ARG A 78 -34.23 14.86 4.44
C ARG A 78 -33.35 13.66 4.80
N GLY A 79 -32.15 13.90 5.32
CA GLY A 79 -31.24 12.87 5.80
C GLY A 79 -31.83 12.06 6.96
N ASN A 80 -32.58 12.70 7.86
CA ASN A 80 -33.30 12.02 8.92
C ASN A 80 -34.44 11.15 8.38
N ALA A 81 -35.25 11.68 7.45
CA ALA A 81 -36.29 10.89 6.79
C ALA A 81 -35.71 9.66 6.08
N PHE A 82 -34.58 9.84 5.38
CA PHE A 82 -33.85 8.72 4.77
C PHE A 82 -33.34 7.72 5.81
N ALA A 83 -32.79 8.18 6.93
CA ALA A 83 -32.35 7.30 8.01
C ALA A 83 -33.51 6.50 8.61
N THR A 84 -34.70 7.10 8.75
CA THR A 84 -35.92 6.39 9.18
C THR A 84 -36.32 5.33 8.18
N ALA A 85 -36.32 5.63 6.88
CA ALA A 85 -36.63 4.66 5.83
C ALA A 85 -35.68 3.45 5.88
N VAL A 86 -34.36 3.71 6.00
CA VAL A 86 -33.33 2.65 6.11
C VAL A 86 -33.57 1.80 7.36
N ARG A 87 -33.79 2.41 8.53
CA ARG A 87 -34.06 1.68 9.78
C ARG A 87 -35.30 0.80 9.68
N GLN A 88 -36.38 1.28 9.07
CA GLN A 88 -37.60 0.50 8.94
C GLN A 88 -37.43 -0.69 8.00
N ARG A 89 -36.68 -0.52 6.91
CA ARG A 89 -36.52 -1.54 5.86
C ARG A 89 -35.44 -2.57 6.16
N TYR A 90 -34.38 -2.18 6.87
CA TYR A 90 -33.16 -2.97 7.10
C TYR A 90 -32.84 -3.07 8.61
N LYS A 91 -33.82 -3.49 9.40
CA LYS A 91 -33.73 -3.54 10.88
C LYS A 91 -32.57 -4.41 11.38
N ASP A 92 -32.31 -5.52 10.70
CA ASP A 92 -31.33 -6.52 11.10
C ASP A 92 -29.98 -6.35 10.36
N HIS A 93 -29.66 -5.14 9.90
CA HIS A 93 -28.44 -4.86 9.13
C HIS A 93 -27.56 -3.82 9.82
N VAL A 94 -26.24 -3.94 9.64
CA VAL A 94 -25.28 -2.94 10.07
C VAL A 94 -25.26 -1.78 9.07
N ARG A 95 -25.42 -0.55 9.57
CA ARG A 95 -25.36 0.67 8.75
C ARG A 95 -23.94 1.21 8.72
N LEU A 96 -23.29 1.14 7.56
CA LEU A 96 -22.03 1.85 7.31
C LEU A 96 -22.32 3.27 6.81
N SER A 97 -21.45 4.22 7.15
CA SER A 97 -21.59 5.64 6.82
C SER A 97 -20.26 6.25 6.45
N ILE A 98 -20.20 7.01 5.37
CA ILE A 98 -19.02 7.80 5.00
C ILE A 98 -18.91 9.14 5.76
N HIS A 99 -19.95 9.48 6.53
CA HIS A 99 -19.95 10.64 7.41
C HIS A 99 -19.51 10.23 8.82
N GLN A 100 -18.81 11.16 9.49
CA GLN A 100 -18.47 11.05 10.90
C GLN A 100 -19.70 10.71 11.76
N SER A 101 -19.48 9.90 12.79
CA SER A 101 -20.49 9.48 13.74
C SER A 101 -19.86 8.99 15.03
N THR A 102 -20.63 9.02 16.11
CA THR A 102 -20.30 8.37 17.38
C THR A 102 -20.29 6.84 17.30
N GLY A 103 -20.83 6.25 16.22
CA GLY A 103 -20.92 4.80 16.07
C GLY A 103 -22.21 4.18 16.60
N ALA A 104 -23.03 4.95 17.34
CA ALA A 104 -24.21 4.42 18.04
C ALA A 104 -25.33 3.94 17.09
N THR A 105 -25.52 4.61 15.95
CA THR A 105 -26.59 4.27 14.98
C THR A 105 -26.08 3.94 13.57
N LYS A 106 -24.83 4.28 13.29
CA LYS A 106 -24.13 4.03 12.03
C LYS A 106 -22.63 3.96 12.31
N ILE A 107 -21.95 3.02 11.68
CA ILE A 107 -20.49 2.86 11.81
C ILE A 107 -19.82 3.74 10.75
N PRO A 108 -18.99 4.72 11.15
CA PRO A 108 -18.27 5.54 10.19
C PRO A 108 -17.16 4.73 9.52
N ILE A 109 -17.07 4.82 8.19
CA ILE A 109 -16.01 4.23 7.38
C ILE A 109 -15.33 5.32 6.54
N SER A 110 -14.01 5.26 6.42
CA SER A 110 -13.28 6.06 5.42
C SER A 110 -13.17 5.24 4.15
N LEU A 111 -13.56 5.84 3.01
CA LEU A 111 -13.39 5.21 1.70
C LEU A 111 -12.00 5.48 1.11
N LEU A 112 -11.28 6.47 1.64
CA LEU A 112 -9.97 6.86 1.15
C LEU A 112 -8.89 6.32 2.10
N PRO A 113 -7.78 5.79 1.57
CA PRO A 113 -6.66 5.29 2.38
C PRO A 113 -5.77 6.45 2.90
N THR A 114 -6.41 7.51 3.39
CA THR A 114 -5.74 8.76 3.79
C THR A 114 -5.69 8.94 5.30
N GLU A 115 -4.68 9.68 5.75
CA GLU A 115 -4.51 10.13 7.14
C GLU A 115 -5.23 11.45 7.44
N THR A 116 -5.76 12.09 6.40
CA THR A 116 -6.47 13.36 6.51
C THR A 116 -7.91 13.18 6.98
N THR A 117 -8.58 14.27 7.37
CA THR A 117 -9.92 14.24 7.97
C THR A 117 -10.92 13.50 7.08
N PHE A 118 -11.97 12.90 7.66
CA PHE A 118 -13.08 12.27 6.93
C PHE A 118 -13.65 13.19 5.83
N THR A 119 -13.21 12.97 4.61
CA THR A 119 -13.70 13.58 3.38
C THR A 119 -14.37 12.50 2.55
N THR A 120 -15.46 12.86 1.87
CA THR A 120 -16.07 11.95 0.89
C THR A 120 -15.30 12.08 -0.43
N PRO A 121 -15.14 11.00 -1.22
CA PRO A 121 -14.27 11.00 -2.41
C PRO A 121 -14.53 12.11 -3.43
N TRP A 122 -15.78 12.60 -3.53
CA TRP A 122 -16.17 13.67 -4.47
C TRP A 122 -15.97 15.10 -3.93
N HIS A 123 -15.59 15.27 -2.67
CA HIS A 123 -15.31 16.59 -2.08
C HIS A 123 -13.81 16.80 -1.81
N CYS A 124 -12.95 15.95 -2.35
CA CYS A 124 -11.50 16.07 -2.21
C CYS A 124 -10.79 15.50 -3.44
N SER A 125 -9.53 15.88 -3.59
CA SER A 125 -8.56 15.21 -4.45
C SER A 125 -7.63 14.35 -3.60
N VAL A 126 -7.01 13.35 -4.22
CA VAL A 126 -5.94 12.55 -3.59
C VAL A 126 -4.58 13.03 -4.08
N ALA A 127 -3.59 12.97 -3.20
CA ALA A 127 -2.20 13.16 -3.56
C ALA A 127 -1.31 12.03 -3.06
N TYR A 128 -0.33 11.65 -3.88
CA TYR A 128 0.65 10.61 -3.57
C TYR A 128 2.02 11.27 -3.30
N LYS A 129 2.57 11.03 -2.11
CA LYS A 129 3.95 11.39 -1.79
C LYS A 129 4.92 10.40 -2.42
N VAL A 130 6.20 10.78 -2.55
CA VAL A 130 7.25 9.93 -3.12
C VAL A 130 7.37 8.60 -2.34
N ASP A 131 7.15 8.64 -1.03
CA ASP A 131 7.18 7.47 -0.14
C ASP A 131 5.94 6.58 -0.18
N GLY A 132 4.97 6.87 -1.07
CA GLY A 132 3.73 6.13 -1.20
C GLY A 132 2.63 6.55 -0.23
N THR A 133 2.89 7.50 0.68
CA THR A 133 1.86 8.04 1.57
C THR A 133 0.76 8.72 0.76
N VAL A 134 -0.49 8.35 1.04
CA VAL A 134 -1.67 8.92 0.40
C VAL A 134 -2.31 9.99 1.31
N VAL A 135 -2.39 11.21 0.82
CA VAL A 135 -3.10 12.32 1.47
C VAL A 135 -4.34 12.72 0.66
N SER A 136 -5.32 13.34 1.30
CA SER A 136 -6.49 13.90 0.62
C SER A 136 -6.74 15.32 1.10
N GLY A 137 -7.26 16.16 0.20
CA GLY A 137 -7.41 17.59 0.46
C GLY A 137 -8.29 18.25 -0.57
N MET A 138 -8.55 19.56 -0.41
CA MET A 138 -9.24 20.30 -1.47
C MET A 138 -8.31 20.43 -2.67
N ARG A 139 -8.85 20.36 -3.89
CA ARG A 139 -8.08 20.59 -5.12
C ARG A 139 -7.25 21.88 -5.04
N ALA A 140 -7.87 22.95 -4.57
CA ALA A 140 -7.23 24.26 -4.43
C ALA A 140 -6.04 24.25 -3.45
N ASP A 141 -6.04 23.39 -2.43
CA ASP A 141 -4.91 23.30 -1.50
C ASP A 141 -3.68 22.72 -2.23
N PHE A 142 -3.87 21.69 -3.06
CA PHE A 142 -2.80 21.13 -3.87
C PHE A 142 -2.38 22.04 -5.03
N ASP A 143 -3.32 22.73 -5.68
CA ASP A 143 -3.02 23.72 -6.73
C ASP A 143 -2.11 24.85 -6.21
N ASN A 144 -2.24 25.22 -4.93
CA ASN A 144 -1.46 26.28 -4.29
C ASN A 144 -0.19 25.78 -3.59
N ASP A 145 0.03 24.47 -3.53
CA ASP A 145 1.22 23.88 -2.94
C ASP A 145 2.25 23.54 -4.02
N ALA A 146 3.33 24.33 -4.05
CA ALA A 146 4.38 24.17 -5.05
C ALA A 146 5.10 22.81 -5.00
N THR A 147 4.97 22.06 -3.89
CA THR A 147 5.54 20.71 -3.73
C THR A 147 4.75 19.65 -4.50
N TYR A 148 3.50 19.93 -4.91
CA TYR A 148 2.70 19.00 -5.69
C TYR A 148 2.58 19.41 -7.16
N GLU A 149 2.32 18.43 -8.01
CA GLU A 149 1.94 18.58 -9.42
C GLU A 149 0.68 17.77 -9.72
N LEU A 150 -0.15 18.26 -10.64
CA LEU A 150 -1.30 17.53 -11.15
C LEU A 150 -0.84 16.54 -12.22
N VAL A 151 -1.04 15.26 -11.97
CA VAL A 151 -0.82 14.20 -12.95
C VAL A 151 -2.04 14.08 -13.86
N THR A 152 -1.77 13.99 -15.17
CA THR A 152 -2.80 13.76 -16.19
C THR A 152 -2.60 12.38 -16.82
N GLU A 153 -3.69 11.65 -16.99
CA GLU A 153 -3.74 10.37 -17.70
C GLU A 153 -4.61 10.53 -18.93
N ASN A 154 -4.06 10.26 -20.12
CA ASN A 154 -4.75 10.44 -21.40
C ASN A 154 -5.34 11.86 -21.57
N GLY A 155 -4.64 12.88 -21.05
CA GLY A 155 -5.08 14.28 -21.08
C GLY A 155 -6.14 14.65 -20.02
N ILE A 156 -6.54 13.71 -19.16
CA ILE A 156 -7.54 13.92 -18.11
C ILE A 156 -6.83 14.06 -16.75
N PRO A 157 -7.14 15.10 -15.94
CA PRO A 157 -6.68 15.19 -14.56
C PRO A 157 -7.00 13.92 -13.77
N SER A 158 -5.99 13.30 -13.16
CA SER A 158 -6.14 12.04 -12.41
C SER A 158 -5.95 12.26 -10.90
N TYR A 159 -4.74 12.60 -10.47
CA TYR A 159 -4.37 12.79 -9.06
C TYR A 159 -3.23 13.81 -8.92
N TYR A 160 -2.95 14.25 -7.69
CA TYR A 160 -1.75 15.05 -7.39
C TYR A 160 -0.59 14.16 -6.96
N ARG A 161 0.64 14.56 -7.27
CA ARG A 161 1.84 13.84 -6.85
C ARG A 161 2.86 14.81 -6.31
N GLU A 162 3.56 14.43 -5.25
CA GLU A 162 4.72 15.18 -4.76
C GLU A 162 5.80 15.22 -5.86
N LYS A 163 6.28 16.41 -6.19
CA LYS A 163 7.32 16.62 -7.18
C LYS A 163 8.62 16.00 -6.70
N SER A 164 9.30 15.28 -7.59
CA SER A 164 10.60 14.70 -7.31
C SER A 164 11.40 14.57 -8.59
N PRO A 165 12.72 14.84 -8.56
CA PRO A 165 13.61 14.57 -9.70
C PRO A 165 13.65 13.08 -10.06
N LEU A 166 13.22 12.18 -9.17
CA LEU A 166 13.11 10.74 -9.45
C LEU A 166 12.07 10.41 -10.54
N PHE A 167 11.07 11.28 -10.75
CA PHE A 167 10.01 11.12 -11.75
C PHE A 167 10.33 11.78 -13.09
N SER A 168 11.54 12.35 -13.26
CA SER A 168 11.96 12.99 -14.51
C SER A 168 13.10 12.19 -15.11
N TRP A 169 12.89 11.56 -16.26
CA TRP A 169 13.94 10.83 -16.99
C TRP A 169 14.26 11.59 -18.28
N ASP A 170 15.54 12.00 -18.43
CA ASP A 170 16.00 12.79 -19.57
C ASP A 170 16.30 11.87 -20.75
N LEU A 171 15.23 11.38 -21.40
CA LEU A 171 15.32 10.44 -22.51
C LEU A 171 15.00 11.13 -23.84
N ALA A 172 15.88 10.96 -24.82
CA ALA A 172 15.68 11.47 -26.17
C ALA A 172 14.62 10.64 -26.94
N GLN A 173 14.46 9.37 -26.56
CA GLN A 173 13.73 8.35 -27.29
C GLN A 173 12.23 8.31 -26.95
N GLY A 174 11.80 8.94 -25.83
CA GLY A 174 10.40 8.93 -25.39
C GLY A 174 10.25 9.36 -23.93
N ALA A 175 9.00 9.62 -23.51
CA ALA A 175 8.69 9.95 -22.13
C ALA A 175 8.34 8.69 -21.31
N VAL A 176 8.30 8.83 -19.99
CA VAL A 176 7.97 7.75 -19.04
C VAL A 176 6.86 8.21 -18.10
N SER A 177 5.90 7.34 -17.82
CA SER A 177 4.86 7.55 -16.81
C SER A 177 5.22 6.86 -15.51
N PHE A 178 4.77 7.43 -14.39
CA PHE A 178 4.94 6.89 -13.05
C PHE A 178 3.59 6.85 -12.35
N GLU A 179 3.08 5.65 -12.14
CA GLU A 179 1.80 5.38 -11.52
C GLU A 179 2.02 4.83 -10.10
N PRO A 180 1.34 5.35 -9.08
CA PRO A 180 1.43 4.80 -7.73
C PRO A 180 0.82 3.40 -7.70
N ILE A 181 1.49 2.48 -7.01
CA ILE A 181 0.93 1.15 -6.71
C ILE A 181 0.33 1.21 -5.31
N TYR A 182 -0.94 0.82 -5.19
CA TYR A 182 -1.56 0.63 -3.89
C TYR A 182 -1.37 -0.81 -3.38
N PRO A 183 -0.99 -1.04 -2.11
CA PRO A 183 -0.73 -0.03 -1.07
C PRO A 183 0.68 0.56 -1.04
N CYS A 184 1.65 -0.02 -1.74
CA CYS A 184 3.02 0.49 -1.79
C CYS A 184 3.68 0.23 -3.16
N GLY A 185 4.68 1.04 -3.47
CA GLY A 185 5.49 0.96 -4.68
C GLY A 185 5.11 1.93 -5.79
N TRP A 186 5.90 1.87 -6.86
CA TRP A 186 5.72 2.67 -8.08
C TRP A 186 5.78 1.78 -9.31
N MET A 187 4.92 2.06 -10.27
CA MET A 187 4.91 1.44 -11.58
C MET A 187 5.42 2.45 -12.61
N VAL A 188 6.46 2.06 -13.34
CA VAL A 188 7.11 2.88 -14.36
C VAL A 188 6.88 2.25 -15.72
N ARG A 189 6.42 3.06 -16.68
CA ARG A 189 6.14 2.60 -18.06
C ARG A 189 6.58 3.62 -19.08
N PRO A 190 6.93 3.20 -20.30
CA PRO A 190 6.99 4.12 -21.44
C PRO A 190 5.65 4.86 -21.61
N ALA A 191 5.69 6.17 -21.82
CA ALA A 191 4.50 6.98 -22.06
C ALA A 191 4.04 6.81 -23.52
N GLY A 192 2.74 6.56 -23.75
CA GLY A 192 2.23 6.37 -25.12
C GLY A 192 0.93 5.57 -25.29
N GLY A 193 0.33 5.05 -24.22
CA GLY A 193 -0.91 4.26 -24.30
C GLY A 193 -0.67 2.79 -24.69
N PRO A 194 -1.74 1.97 -24.76
CA PRO A 194 -1.62 0.53 -24.87
C PRO A 194 -1.32 0.11 -26.31
N GLU A 195 -0.07 -0.28 -26.56
CA GLU A 195 0.42 -1.05 -27.72
C GLU A 195 0.38 -0.39 -29.12
N PRO A 196 1.34 -0.70 -30.01
CA PRO A 196 2.69 -1.22 -29.74
C PRO A 196 3.76 -0.44 -30.50
N LEU A 197 4.75 -0.02 -29.74
CA LEU A 197 6.16 0.25 -30.08
C LEU A 197 6.58 1.41 -29.20
N SER A 198 6.67 1.13 -27.90
CA SER A 198 7.62 1.88 -27.10
C SER A 198 8.98 1.67 -27.73
N THR A 199 9.62 2.76 -28.14
CA THR A 199 11.04 2.76 -28.54
C THR A 199 11.96 2.56 -27.34
N LEU A 200 11.44 2.68 -26.11
CA LEU A 200 12.20 2.49 -24.89
C LEU A 200 12.38 1.01 -24.60
N SER A 201 13.59 0.69 -24.18
CA SER A 201 14.09 -0.65 -23.85
C SER A 201 14.70 -0.66 -22.45
N ILE A 202 15.19 -1.81 -22.00
CA ILE A 202 15.87 -1.97 -20.72
C ILE A 202 17.06 -1.01 -20.60
N ASN A 203 17.72 -0.69 -21.71
CA ASN A 203 18.86 0.22 -21.73
C ASN A 203 18.47 1.65 -21.35
N ASP A 204 17.23 2.06 -21.61
CA ASP A 204 16.71 3.40 -21.34
C ASP A 204 16.25 3.57 -19.87
N VAL A 205 16.28 2.50 -19.07
CA VAL A 205 15.98 2.55 -17.64
C VAL A 205 17.08 3.31 -16.88
N ASP A 206 16.72 4.42 -16.23
CA ASP A 206 17.58 5.15 -15.30
C ASP A 206 17.74 4.37 -13.98
N ALA A 207 18.71 3.47 -13.96
CA ALA A 207 18.95 2.53 -12.86
C ALA A 207 19.15 3.22 -11.50
N LYS A 208 19.78 4.41 -11.48
CA LYS A 208 20.04 5.17 -10.26
C LYS A 208 18.75 5.73 -9.68
N LYS A 209 17.90 6.33 -10.52
CA LYS A 209 16.59 6.84 -10.07
C LYS A 209 15.69 5.70 -9.60
N VAL A 210 15.71 4.56 -10.29
CA VAL A 210 14.96 3.36 -9.87
C VAL A 210 15.42 2.87 -8.51
N ARG A 211 16.74 2.79 -8.26
CA ARG A 211 17.30 2.44 -6.95
C ARG A 211 16.82 3.40 -5.87
N SER A 212 17.01 4.71 -6.07
CA SER A 212 16.60 5.72 -5.09
C SER A 212 15.09 5.74 -4.85
N LEU A 213 14.28 5.44 -5.86
CA LEU A 213 12.84 5.33 -5.68
C LEU A 213 12.45 4.11 -4.84
N ALA A 214 13.13 2.97 -5.03
CA ALA A 214 12.90 1.76 -4.24
C ALA A 214 13.25 1.93 -2.75
N GLU A 215 14.31 2.70 -2.43
CA GLU A 215 14.69 3.05 -1.05
C GLU A 215 13.63 3.90 -0.32
N VAL A 216 12.78 4.60 -1.09
CA VAL A 216 11.76 5.49 -0.55
C VAL A 216 10.38 4.84 -0.56
N ASN A 217 10.05 4.07 -1.60
CA ASN A 217 8.79 3.33 -1.73
C ASN A 217 8.98 2.06 -2.57
N SER A 218 9.14 0.92 -1.88
CA SER A 218 9.35 -0.40 -2.49
C SER A 218 8.02 -1.17 -2.65
N PRO A 219 7.82 -1.93 -3.74
CA PRO A 219 8.75 -2.15 -4.86
C PRO A 219 8.60 -1.12 -5.99
N VAL A 220 9.62 -1.04 -6.86
CA VAL A 220 9.52 -0.33 -8.15
C VAL A 220 9.40 -1.37 -9.26
N VAL A 221 8.29 -1.31 -10.01
CA VAL A 221 8.01 -2.18 -11.14
C VAL A 221 8.22 -1.41 -12.44
N LEU A 222 9.07 -1.93 -13.32
CA LEU A 222 9.29 -1.41 -14.67
C LEU A 222 8.59 -2.34 -15.64
N ARG A 223 7.61 -1.83 -16.39
CA ARG A 223 6.82 -2.62 -17.32
C ARG A 223 6.87 -2.03 -18.73
N GLY A 224 7.13 -2.88 -19.72
CA GLY A 224 7.25 -2.47 -21.12
C GLY A 224 8.65 -2.00 -21.54
N PHE A 225 9.68 -2.24 -20.71
CA PHE A 225 11.07 -1.96 -21.06
C PHE A 225 11.84 -3.21 -21.50
N PHE A 226 11.40 -4.42 -21.10
CA PHE A 226 12.19 -5.64 -21.28
C PHE A 226 11.43 -6.70 -22.08
N GLU A 227 10.96 -6.30 -23.27
CA GLU A 227 10.38 -7.22 -24.24
C GLU A 227 11.40 -8.29 -24.64
N SER A 228 10.99 -9.56 -24.68
CA SER A 228 11.86 -10.72 -24.95
C SER A 228 13.06 -10.83 -23.98
N PRO A 229 12.84 -11.26 -22.73
CA PRO A 229 13.87 -11.33 -21.69
C PRO A 229 15.18 -12.04 -22.12
N LYS A 230 16.32 -11.37 -21.94
CA LYS A 230 17.68 -11.91 -22.19
C LYS A 230 18.56 -11.81 -20.95
N LYS A 231 19.17 -12.92 -20.53
CA LYS A 231 19.94 -12.99 -19.26
C LYS A 231 21.07 -11.97 -19.22
N GLU A 232 21.78 -11.80 -20.32
CA GLU A 232 22.93 -10.89 -20.42
C GLU A 232 22.50 -9.44 -20.21
N ALA A 233 21.43 -9.01 -20.87
CA ALA A 233 20.89 -7.65 -20.71
C ALA A 233 20.39 -7.38 -19.29
N PHE A 234 19.76 -8.38 -18.65
CA PHE A 234 19.34 -8.28 -17.26
C PHE A 234 20.53 -8.16 -16.30
N ILE A 235 21.58 -8.96 -16.50
CA ILE A 235 22.81 -8.91 -15.70
C ILE A 235 23.52 -7.55 -15.86
N GLU A 236 23.64 -7.03 -17.08
CA GLU A 236 24.25 -5.71 -17.29
C GLU A 236 23.43 -4.60 -16.62
N LYS A 237 22.09 -4.60 -16.78
CA LYS A 237 21.24 -3.64 -16.09
C LYS A 237 21.35 -3.76 -14.56
N ALA A 238 21.47 -4.98 -14.03
CA ALA A 238 21.65 -5.20 -12.60
C ALA A 238 22.91 -4.50 -12.06
N LYS A 239 24.02 -4.52 -12.81
CA LYS A 239 25.27 -3.82 -12.47
C LYS A 239 25.13 -2.30 -12.45
N GLU A 240 24.22 -1.75 -13.26
CA GLU A 240 23.91 -0.32 -13.23
C GLU A 240 23.05 0.07 -12.00
N VAL A 241 22.19 -0.84 -11.53
CA VAL A 241 21.34 -0.63 -10.35
C VAL A 241 22.16 -0.75 -9.05
N GLY A 242 23.10 -1.69 -8.99
CA GLY A 242 23.93 -1.93 -7.81
C GLY A 242 25.01 -2.97 -8.07
N GLU A 243 25.83 -3.25 -7.06
CA GLU A 243 26.86 -4.28 -7.13
C GLU A 243 26.22 -5.67 -6.93
N PRO A 244 26.23 -6.55 -7.95
CA PRO A 244 25.60 -7.85 -7.83
C PRO A 244 26.33 -8.77 -6.85
N GLN A 245 25.57 -9.39 -5.96
CA GLN A 245 26.05 -10.29 -4.91
C GLN A 245 25.90 -11.75 -5.38
N PRO A 246 27.01 -12.48 -5.66
CA PRO A 246 26.94 -13.83 -6.19
C PRO A 246 26.41 -14.84 -5.16
N TRP A 247 25.74 -15.86 -5.68
CA TRP A 247 25.45 -17.10 -4.97
C TRP A 247 26.57 -18.11 -5.18
N SER A 248 26.57 -19.20 -4.40
CA SER A 248 27.48 -20.32 -4.61
C SER A 248 27.35 -20.98 -5.99
N PHE A 249 26.20 -20.82 -6.66
CA PHE A 249 25.90 -21.36 -7.99
C PHE A 249 25.93 -20.31 -9.12
N GLY A 250 26.36 -19.08 -8.85
CA GLY A 250 26.44 -18.00 -9.84
C GLY A 250 25.64 -16.75 -9.47
N LEU A 251 25.60 -15.78 -10.38
CA LEU A 251 24.98 -14.47 -10.12
C LEU A 251 23.44 -14.48 -10.24
N LEU A 252 22.93 -15.26 -11.18
CA LEU A 252 21.52 -15.31 -11.54
C LEU A 252 20.87 -16.53 -10.91
N LEU A 253 19.85 -16.33 -10.07
CA LEU A 253 18.99 -17.41 -9.61
C LEU A 253 17.78 -17.54 -10.54
N GLU A 254 17.62 -18.71 -11.14
CA GLU A 254 16.42 -19.10 -11.90
C GLU A 254 15.41 -19.77 -10.97
N VAL A 255 14.30 -19.07 -10.68
CA VAL A 255 13.19 -19.59 -9.90
C VAL A 255 12.16 -20.14 -10.87
N LYS A 256 12.18 -21.47 -11.06
CA LYS A 256 11.22 -22.20 -11.89
C LYS A 256 10.32 -23.09 -11.05
N ASP A 257 9.04 -23.20 -11.42
CA ASP A 257 8.22 -24.32 -10.96
C ASP A 257 8.75 -25.61 -11.61
N ARG A 258 9.41 -26.45 -10.82
CA ARG A 258 9.97 -27.74 -11.29
C ARG A 258 9.09 -28.94 -10.93
N GLY A 259 7.84 -28.73 -10.52
CA GLY A 259 6.96 -29.82 -10.08
C GLY A 259 7.52 -30.53 -8.84
N SER A 260 7.72 -31.84 -8.91
CA SER A 260 8.13 -32.68 -7.76
C SER A 260 9.64 -32.76 -7.50
N ASP A 261 10.50 -32.20 -8.37
CA ASP A 261 11.97 -32.31 -8.26
C ASP A 261 12.57 -31.12 -7.47
N SER A 262 12.69 -31.25 -6.15
CA SER A 262 13.07 -30.15 -5.25
C SER A 262 14.57 -29.97 -5.02
N ARG A 263 15.45 -30.87 -5.51
CA ARG A 263 16.94 -30.86 -5.43
C ARG A 263 17.58 -30.11 -4.23
N GLY A 264 17.00 -30.17 -3.04
CA GLY A 264 17.55 -29.57 -1.82
C GLY A 264 17.44 -28.04 -1.67
N LEU A 265 16.76 -27.31 -2.57
CA LEU A 265 16.37 -25.90 -2.34
C LEU A 265 14.98 -25.87 -1.68
N ASN A 266 14.93 -26.26 -0.41
CA ASN A 266 13.72 -26.74 0.26
C ASN A 266 12.53 -25.77 0.26
N ASN A 267 12.71 -24.45 0.20
CA ASN A 267 11.58 -23.50 0.27
C ASN A 267 11.33 -22.71 -1.02
N THR A 268 12.37 -22.45 -1.84
CA THR A 268 12.25 -21.60 -3.03
C THR A 268 11.48 -22.27 -4.16
N LEU A 269 11.45 -23.61 -4.16
CA LEU A 269 10.75 -24.46 -5.14
C LEU A 269 9.42 -25.01 -4.61
N SER A 270 9.01 -24.68 -3.37
CA SER A 270 7.71 -25.10 -2.84
C SER A 270 6.59 -24.48 -3.66
N ALA A 271 5.42 -25.13 -3.75
CA ALA A 271 4.18 -24.52 -4.22
C ALA A 271 3.32 -23.94 -3.08
N GLU A 272 3.72 -24.18 -1.83
CA GLU A 272 3.03 -23.71 -0.63
C GLU A 272 3.15 -22.19 -0.47
N LEU A 273 2.25 -21.65 0.36
CA LEU A 273 2.37 -20.28 0.85
C LEU A 273 3.68 -20.14 1.63
N MET A 274 4.50 -19.19 1.19
CA MET A 274 5.73 -18.86 1.90
C MET A 274 5.43 -17.95 3.11
N PRO A 275 6.28 -17.98 4.15
CA PRO A 275 6.24 -16.98 5.22
C PRO A 275 6.73 -15.63 4.69
N PHE A 276 6.25 -14.52 5.25
CA PHE A 276 6.89 -13.22 5.04
C PHE A 276 8.30 -13.21 5.63
N HIS A 277 9.26 -12.70 4.85
CA HIS A 277 10.65 -12.62 5.26
C HIS A 277 11.41 -11.57 4.46
N TYR A 278 12.65 -11.34 4.86
CA TYR A 278 13.66 -10.67 4.04
C TYR A 278 14.70 -11.69 3.59
N ASP A 279 15.28 -11.49 2.40
CA ASP A 279 16.31 -12.36 1.87
C ASP A 279 17.61 -12.22 2.68
N GLY A 280 18.34 -13.33 2.83
CA GLY A 280 19.66 -13.35 3.46
C GLY A 280 19.67 -13.40 4.99
N LEU A 281 18.50 -13.59 5.64
CA LEU A 281 18.44 -13.90 7.08
C LEU A 281 19.38 -15.05 7.48
N PHE A 282 19.33 -16.17 6.74
CA PHE A 282 20.17 -17.34 7.01
C PHE A 282 21.47 -17.38 6.19
N LYS A 283 21.80 -16.32 5.44
CA LYS A 283 23.12 -16.14 4.82
C LYS A 283 24.01 -15.50 5.87
N THR A 284 24.84 -16.28 6.55
CA THR A 284 25.53 -15.82 7.76
C THR A 284 27.05 -15.81 7.62
N ALA A 285 27.70 -14.97 8.42
CA ALA A 285 29.14 -14.98 8.63
C ALA A 285 29.45 -14.79 10.12
N LYS A 286 30.59 -15.34 10.55
CA LYS A 286 31.12 -15.12 11.90
C LYS A 286 31.56 -13.67 12.04
N ARG A 287 31.13 -13.00 13.10
CA ARG A 287 31.51 -11.64 13.46
C ARG A 287 31.82 -11.60 14.96
N VAL A 288 32.76 -10.75 15.36
CA VAL A 288 33.00 -10.48 16.78
C VAL A 288 32.11 -9.31 17.20
N ASP A 289 31.36 -9.49 18.28
CA ASP A 289 30.51 -8.45 18.86
C ASP A 289 31.31 -7.45 19.72
N ASP A 290 30.63 -6.46 20.30
CA ASP A 290 31.27 -5.42 21.12
C ASP A 290 31.86 -5.97 22.44
N ASN A 291 31.49 -7.19 22.85
CA ASN A 291 32.00 -7.88 24.03
C ASN A 291 33.17 -8.82 23.71
N GLY A 292 33.56 -8.93 22.44
CA GLY A 292 34.61 -9.84 22.00
C GLY A 292 34.14 -11.28 21.76
N GLU A 293 32.84 -11.54 21.75
CA GLU A 293 32.27 -12.87 21.51
C GLU A 293 32.02 -13.10 20.01
N GLU A 294 32.28 -14.32 19.54
CA GLU A 294 31.99 -14.72 18.16
C GLU A 294 30.49 -14.99 18.00
N ILE A 295 29.81 -14.11 17.27
CA ILE A 295 28.39 -14.21 16.92
C ILE A 295 28.21 -14.58 15.44
N LEU A 296 27.07 -15.21 15.15
CA LEU A 296 26.65 -15.51 13.78
C LEU A 296 25.77 -14.36 13.26
N ALA A 297 26.32 -13.53 12.37
CA ALA A 297 25.63 -12.37 11.84
C ALA A 297 25.03 -12.65 10.45
N SER A 298 23.78 -12.27 10.24
CA SER A 298 23.13 -12.30 8.93
C SER A 298 23.72 -11.26 7.97
N LEU A 299 23.83 -11.62 6.69
CA LEU A 299 24.33 -10.79 5.60
C LEU A 299 23.25 -10.62 4.52
N PRO A 300 22.17 -9.90 4.83
CA PRO A 300 21.12 -9.63 3.84
C PRO A 300 21.64 -8.73 2.72
N PRO A 301 21.28 -8.97 1.45
CA PRO A 301 21.45 -7.97 0.39
C PRO A 301 20.54 -6.76 0.69
N LYS A 302 20.88 -5.56 0.19
CA LYS A 302 19.95 -4.43 0.32
C LYS A 302 18.85 -4.48 -0.73
N PHE A 303 19.09 -5.03 -1.92
CA PHE A 303 18.04 -5.13 -2.94
C PHE A 303 17.89 -6.53 -3.53
N GLN A 304 16.68 -6.78 -3.99
CA GLN A 304 16.32 -7.90 -4.84
C GLN A 304 15.88 -7.33 -6.19
N PHE A 305 16.58 -7.70 -7.25
CA PHE A 305 16.21 -7.34 -8.60
C PHE A 305 15.69 -8.58 -9.34
N PHE A 306 14.49 -8.47 -9.88
CA PHE A 306 13.78 -9.57 -10.51
C PHE A 306 13.45 -9.27 -11.97
N ALA A 307 13.40 -10.31 -12.79
CA ALA A 307 12.79 -10.27 -14.12
C ALA A 307 11.74 -11.37 -14.27
N GLY A 308 10.54 -11.00 -14.74
CA GLY A 308 9.47 -11.92 -15.12
C GLY A 308 9.72 -12.48 -16.51
N VAL A 309 10.16 -13.74 -16.60
CA VAL A 309 10.45 -14.40 -17.88
C VAL A 309 9.19 -14.98 -18.50
N THR A 310 8.29 -15.46 -17.66
CA THR A 310 6.95 -15.89 -18.06
C THR A 310 5.90 -15.15 -17.21
N PRO A 311 4.68 -14.97 -17.73
CA PRO A 311 3.61 -14.38 -16.94
C PRO A 311 3.19 -15.33 -15.80
N SER A 312 2.72 -14.78 -14.69
CA SER A 312 2.02 -15.55 -13.67
C SER A 312 0.51 -15.52 -13.93
N PRO A 313 -0.25 -16.58 -13.57
CA PRO A 313 -1.70 -16.52 -13.62
C PRO A 313 -2.23 -15.30 -12.84
N PRO A 314 -3.27 -14.61 -13.33
CA PRO A 314 -3.75 -13.38 -12.72
C PRO A 314 -4.42 -13.57 -11.36
N ASP A 315 -4.70 -14.81 -10.97
CA ASP A 315 -5.46 -15.22 -9.77
C ASP A 315 -4.67 -16.08 -8.77
N SER A 316 -3.39 -16.38 -9.03
CA SER A 316 -2.58 -17.24 -8.16
C SER A 316 -1.08 -16.96 -8.24
N GLY A 317 -0.30 -17.47 -7.27
CA GLY A 317 1.17 -17.40 -7.29
C GLY A 317 1.79 -16.01 -7.22
N TYR A 318 1.05 -15.03 -6.70
CA TYR A 318 1.51 -13.66 -6.52
C TYR A 318 2.79 -13.60 -5.70
N THR A 319 3.71 -12.72 -6.08
CA THR A 319 4.74 -12.25 -5.15
C THR A 319 4.14 -11.09 -4.36
N LEU A 320 4.19 -11.17 -3.04
CA LEU A 320 3.63 -10.16 -2.15
C LEU A 320 4.75 -9.33 -1.56
N PHE A 321 4.50 -8.02 -1.41
CA PHE A 321 5.41 -7.08 -0.76
C PHE A 321 4.65 -6.25 0.26
N SER A 322 5.24 -6.09 1.44
CA SER A 322 4.70 -5.28 2.53
C SER A 322 5.78 -4.31 3.00
N SER A 323 5.62 -3.04 2.64
CA SER A 323 6.54 -1.97 3.05
C SER A 323 6.38 -1.65 4.54
N SER A 324 7.49 -1.47 5.24
CA SER A 324 7.50 -1.09 6.66
C SER A 324 6.73 0.20 6.93
N THR A 325 6.74 1.14 5.98
CA THR A 325 5.94 2.38 6.06
C THR A 325 4.45 2.08 6.24
N ALA A 326 3.90 1.15 5.43
CA ALA A 326 2.49 0.76 5.52
C ALA A 326 2.22 -0.13 6.74
N VAL A 327 3.18 -1.01 7.10
CA VAL A 327 3.08 -1.85 8.30
C VAL A 327 2.88 -0.99 9.53
N PHE A 328 3.77 -0.04 9.82
CA PHE A 328 3.68 0.77 11.04
C PHE A 328 2.46 1.70 11.09
N LYS A 329 1.86 2.01 9.94
CA LYS A 329 0.59 2.74 9.87
C LYS A 329 -0.63 1.89 10.28
N HIS A 330 -0.59 0.59 10.00
CA HIS A 330 -1.72 -0.32 10.17
C HIS A 330 -1.56 -1.31 11.31
N ILE A 331 -0.38 -1.36 11.92
CA ILE A 331 -0.10 -2.18 13.08
C ILE A 331 -1.00 -1.77 14.27
N PRO A 332 -1.43 -2.72 15.12
CA PRO A 332 -2.24 -2.38 16.28
C PRO A 332 -1.61 -1.31 17.16
N LYS A 333 -2.42 -0.34 17.61
CA LYS A 333 -1.97 0.85 18.36
C LYS A 333 -1.21 0.55 19.67
N TRP A 334 -1.34 -0.66 20.21
CA TRP A 334 -0.61 -1.08 21.41
C TRP A 334 0.86 -1.44 21.11
N MET A 335 1.22 -1.67 19.83
CA MET A 335 2.61 -1.86 19.39
C MET A 335 3.10 -0.58 18.72
N THR A 336 3.76 0.28 19.49
CA THR A 336 4.38 1.50 18.94
C THR A 336 5.70 1.16 18.26
N VAL A 337 6.12 1.98 17.30
CA VAL A 337 7.44 1.83 16.66
C VAL A 337 8.56 1.89 17.69
N GLU A 338 8.43 2.76 18.70
CA GLU A 338 9.39 2.91 19.79
C GLU A 338 9.53 1.62 20.62
N ASP A 339 8.40 1.02 21.03
CA ASP A 339 8.41 -0.25 21.74
C ASP A 339 9.04 -1.36 20.88
N LEU A 340 8.59 -1.52 19.63
CA LEU A 340 9.12 -2.53 18.71
C LEU A 340 10.61 -2.34 18.40
N SER A 341 11.11 -1.10 18.41
CA SER A 341 12.54 -0.79 18.21
C SER A 341 13.41 -1.20 19.39
N SER A 342 12.83 -1.36 20.58
CA SER A 342 13.55 -1.89 21.75
C SER A 342 13.62 -3.42 21.78
N LYS A 343 12.85 -4.11 20.93
CA LYS A 343 12.72 -5.57 20.97
C LYS A 343 13.70 -6.26 20.03
N THR A 344 14.18 -7.41 20.48
CA THR A 344 14.90 -8.38 19.64
C THR A 344 14.10 -9.66 19.49
N TRP A 345 14.47 -10.49 18.53
CA TRP A 345 13.84 -11.77 18.28
C TRP A 345 14.84 -12.86 17.89
N THR A 346 14.43 -14.10 18.09
CA THR A 346 15.19 -15.29 17.74
C THR A 346 14.53 -16.03 16.58
N ALA A 347 15.34 -16.45 15.60
CA ALA A 347 14.94 -17.34 14.51
C ALA A 347 15.69 -18.67 14.62
N ALA A 348 14.98 -19.79 14.65
CA ALA A 348 15.57 -21.12 14.70
C ALA A 348 15.00 -22.03 13.61
N THR A 349 15.86 -22.70 12.87
CA THR A 349 15.45 -23.67 11.84
C THR A 349 16.43 -24.84 11.78
N PRO A 350 15.96 -26.09 11.55
CA PRO A 350 16.84 -27.23 11.24
C PRO A 350 17.62 -27.07 9.92
N CYS A 351 17.10 -26.23 9.00
CA CYS A 351 17.80 -25.88 7.77
C CYS A 351 19.12 -25.14 8.03
N PHE A 352 19.97 -25.10 7.00
CA PHE A 352 21.25 -24.34 7.02
C PHE A 352 22.18 -24.72 8.18
N GLY A 353 22.24 -26.01 8.52
CA GLY A 353 23.09 -26.52 9.59
C GLY A 353 22.53 -26.28 11.00
N SER A 354 21.21 -26.37 11.17
CA SER A 354 20.52 -26.10 12.44
C SER A 354 20.76 -24.69 12.97
N ALA A 355 20.59 -23.68 12.11
CA ALA A 355 20.85 -22.29 12.44
C ALA A 355 19.91 -21.77 13.54
N VAL A 356 20.49 -21.12 14.55
CA VAL A 356 19.79 -20.36 15.59
C VAL A 356 20.38 -18.96 15.63
N LEU A 357 19.61 -17.98 15.21
CA LEU A 357 19.98 -16.57 15.19
C LEU A 357 19.24 -15.86 16.32
N ARG A 358 19.99 -15.28 17.26
CA ARG A 358 19.45 -14.67 18.49
C ARG A 358 19.72 -13.18 18.48
N GLY A 359 18.92 -12.42 19.25
CA GLY A 359 19.17 -10.98 19.43
C GLY A 359 19.02 -10.17 18.14
N LEU A 360 18.24 -10.68 17.16
CA LEU A 360 18.01 -9.94 15.92
C LEU A 360 17.14 -8.73 16.25
N PRO A 361 17.52 -7.50 15.87
CA PRO A 361 16.67 -6.34 16.10
C PRO A 361 15.38 -6.48 15.29
N LEU A 362 14.23 -6.25 15.94
CA LEU A 362 12.94 -6.34 15.27
C LEU A 362 12.68 -5.15 14.35
N VAL A 363 13.19 -3.97 14.71
CA VAL A 363 13.16 -2.76 13.88
C VAL A 363 14.58 -2.23 13.74
N VAL A 364 14.97 -1.87 12.52
CA VAL A 364 16.25 -1.21 12.23
C VAL A 364 16.02 0.09 11.48
N PRO A 365 16.91 1.09 11.61
CA PRO A 365 16.87 2.25 10.73
C PRO A 365 17.26 1.83 9.31
N HIS A 366 16.52 2.34 8.32
CA HIS A 366 16.88 2.19 6.92
C HIS A 366 18.26 2.83 6.66
N PRO A 367 19.19 2.17 5.95
CA PRO A 367 20.56 2.67 5.78
C PRO A 367 20.61 4.05 5.09
N THR A 368 19.77 4.26 4.07
CA THR A 368 19.72 5.54 3.33
C THR A 368 18.80 6.59 3.95
N THR A 369 17.58 6.21 4.35
CA THR A 369 16.54 7.18 4.77
C THR A 369 16.44 7.37 6.29
N GLY A 370 17.08 6.51 7.10
CA GLY A 370 16.96 6.49 8.56
C GLY A 370 15.60 6.08 9.11
N ARG A 371 14.59 5.85 8.24
CA ARG A 371 13.22 5.49 8.65
C ARG A 371 13.19 4.10 9.28
N PRO A 372 12.31 3.86 10.27
CA PRO A 372 12.18 2.54 10.89
C PRO A 372 11.75 1.49 9.86
N CYS A 373 12.38 0.33 9.88
CA CYS A 373 12.10 -0.81 9.01
C CYS A 373 11.93 -2.09 9.84
N LEU A 374 10.82 -2.80 9.65
CA LEU A 374 10.57 -4.08 10.30
C LEU A 374 11.51 -5.15 9.70
N ARG A 375 12.29 -5.82 10.56
CA ARG A 375 13.20 -6.92 10.20
C ARG A 375 12.71 -8.19 10.85
N TYR A 376 11.90 -8.95 10.13
CA TYR A 376 11.16 -10.07 10.70
C TYR A 376 11.02 -11.24 9.73
N HIS A 377 10.87 -12.44 10.27
CA HIS A 377 10.46 -13.63 9.55
C HIS A 377 9.19 -14.18 10.19
N GLU A 378 8.14 -14.40 9.41
CA GLU A 378 6.90 -15.00 9.89
C GLU A 378 7.14 -16.45 10.35
N PRO A 379 6.67 -16.85 11.54
CA PRO A 379 6.73 -18.23 11.98
C PRO A 379 6.16 -19.18 10.93
N TRP A 380 6.94 -20.18 10.55
CA TRP A 380 6.57 -21.21 9.60
C TRP A 380 6.65 -22.58 10.29
N PRO A 381 5.71 -22.87 11.22
CA PRO A 381 5.70 -24.12 11.96
C PRO A 381 5.38 -25.31 11.05
N GLN A 382 5.66 -26.52 11.53
CA GLN A 382 5.40 -27.75 10.78
C GLN A 382 3.93 -27.92 10.36
N SER A 383 2.98 -27.28 11.05
CA SER A 383 1.57 -27.28 10.66
C SER A 383 1.28 -26.47 9.39
N LYS A 384 2.19 -25.61 8.95
CA LYS A 384 2.06 -24.77 7.74
C LYS A 384 2.94 -25.22 6.56
N THR A 385 3.83 -26.18 6.77
CA THR A 385 4.79 -26.60 5.74
C THR A 385 5.17 -28.06 5.89
N LYS A 386 5.36 -28.74 4.75
CA LYS A 386 5.97 -30.08 4.73
C LYS A 386 7.51 -30.05 4.80
N PHE A 387 8.10 -28.87 4.70
CA PHE A 387 9.55 -28.66 4.80
C PHE A 387 9.97 -28.39 6.26
N ASP A 388 11.26 -28.14 6.46
CA ASP A 388 11.78 -27.80 7.78
C ASP A 388 11.13 -26.50 8.31
N PRO A 389 10.71 -26.48 9.59
CA PRO A 389 10.04 -25.33 10.15
C PRO A 389 11.03 -24.20 10.46
N THR A 390 10.53 -22.97 10.45
CA THR A 390 11.22 -21.81 11.05
C THR A 390 10.42 -21.36 12.27
N ARG A 391 11.02 -21.55 13.44
CA ARG A 391 10.48 -21.13 14.74
C ARG A 391 10.96 -19.72 15.04
N VAL A 392 10.07 -18.88 15.52
CA VAL A 392 10.31 -17.46 15.80
C VAL A 392 9.72 -17.11 17.15
N SER A 393 10.48 -16.38 17.96
CA SER A 393 10.07 -15.87 19.28
C SER A 393 10.61 -14.48 19.51
N ILE A 394 9.85 -13.63 20.20
CA ILE A 394 10.33 -12.33 20.69
C ILE A 394 11.16 -12.58 21.95
N ASP A 395 12.37 -12.05 21.99
CA ASP A 395 13.28 -12.27 23.12
C ASP A 395 12.80 -11.50 24.35
N HIS A 396 13.09 -12.03 25.54
CA HIS A 396 12.74 -11.44 26.84
C HIS A 396 11.23 -11.25 27.11
N GLU A 397 10.36 -11.82 26.28
CA GLU A 397 8.91 -11.87 26.48
C GLU A 397 8.49 -13.29 26.90
N ASP A 398 7.37 -13.40 27.63
CA ASP A 398 6.73 -14.69 27.85
C ASP A 398 6.12 -15.23 26.54
N GLU A 399 5.81 -16.53 26.50
CA GLU A 399 5.33 -17.20 25.29
C GLU A 399 4.02 -16.59 24.74
N ALA A 400 3.09 -16.22 25.61
CA ALA A 400 1.80 -15.66 25.20
C ALA A 400 1.98 -14.25 24.60
N THR A 401 2.82 -13.43 25.22
CA THR A 401 3.15 -12.08 24.73
C THR A 401 3.91 -12.15 23.40
N SER A 402 4.93 -13.01 23.29
CA SER A 402 5.65 -13.26 22.05
C SER A 402 4.72 -13.70 20.92
N GLN A 403 3.78 -14.62 21.22
CA GLN A 403 2.79 -15.07 20.24
C GLN A 403 1.85 -13.94 19.81
N ALA A 404 1.33 -13.15 20.74
CA ALA A 404 0.44 -12.02 20.44
C ALA A 404 1.11 -10.98 19.54
N ILE A 405 2.39 -10.65 19.80
CA ILE A 405 3.19 -9.75 18.95
C ILE A 405 3.35 -10.35 17.55
N CYS A 406 3.77 -11.62 17.46
CA CYS A 406 3.95 -12.30 16.18
C CYS A 406 2.64 -12.35 15.37
N GLU A 407 1.51 -12.69 15.99
CA GLU A 407 0.19 -12.73 15.35
C GLU A 407 -0.25 -11.36 14.84
N ALA A 408 -0.02 -10.31 15.63
CA ALA A 408 -0.32 -8.94 15.24
C ALA A 408 0.53 -8.49 14.03
N ILE A 409 1.83 -8.78 14.03
CA ILE A 409 2.73 -8.49 12.90
C ILE A 409 2.29 -9.29 11.66
N ASN A 410 2.05 -10.60 11.79
CA ASN A 410 1.65 -11.48 10.69
C ASN A 410 0.33 -11.04 10.04
N SER A 411 -0.66 -10.70 10.87
CA SER A 411 -1.96 -10.19 10.42
C SER A 411 -1.78 -8.87 9.66
N THR A 412 -0.98 -7.94 10.19
CA THR A 412 -0.70 -6.65 9.56
C THR A 412 0.02 -6.82 8.23
N LEU A 413 1.03 -7.69 8.15
CA LEU A 413 1.78 -7.97 6.92
C LEU A 413 0.91 -8.54 5.80
N ARG A 414 -0.24 -9.17 6.12
CA ARG A 414 -1.16 -9.77 5.17
C ARG A 414 -2.38 -8.89 4.86
N ASP A 415 -2.57 -7.80 5.59
CA ASP A 415 -3.66 -6.85 5.38
C ASP A 415 -3.59 -6.25 3.96
N ARG A 416 -4.72 -6.17 3.26
CA ARG A 416 -4.79 -5.61 1.89
C ARG A 416 -4.42 -4.12 1.82
N ARG A 417 -4.39 -3.43 2.95
CA ARG A 417 -3.92 -2.05 3.10
C ARG A 417 -2.39 -1.95 3.24
N VAL A 418 -1.70 -3.09 3.36
CA VAL A 418 -0.26 -3.19 3.60
C VAL A 418 0.43 -4.04 2.53
N ALA A 419 -0.17 -5.18 2.17
CA ALA A 419 0.37 -6.12 1.20
C ALA A 419 -0.03 -5.76 -0.24
N TYR A 420 0.96 -5.42 -1.05
CA TYR A 420 0.84 -5.41 -2.51
C TYR A 420 0.95 -6.83 -3.06
N TYR A 421 0.07 -7.19 -3.99
CA TYR A 421 0.03 -8.50 -4.65
C TYR A 421 0.44 -8.32 -6.10
N HIS A 422 1.68 -8.67 -6.40
CA HIS A 422 2.23 -8.55 -7.74
C HIS A 422 1.91 -9.78 -8.59
N ALA A 423 1.14 -9.55 -9.65
CA ALA A 423 0.97 -10.50 -10.75
C ALA A 423 1.98 -10.16 -11.86
N TRP A 424 2.91 -11.10 -12.08
CA TRP A 424 3.97 -10.95 -13.08
C TRP A 424 3.39 -10.96 -14.49
N LYS A 425 3.85 -10.01 -15.31
CA LYS A 425 3.78 -10.09 -16.77
C LYS A 425 5.18 -10.43 -17.30
N GLU A 426 5.21 -11.07 -18.46
CA GLU A 426 6.45 -11.26 -19.19
C GLU A 426 7.12 -9.89 -19.46
N GLY A 427 8.43 -9.83 -19.22
CA GLY A 427 9.22 -8.60 -19.37
C GLY A 427 9.07 -7.60 -18.22
N ASP A 428 8.32 -7.91 -17.15
CA ASP A 428 8.36 -7.09 -15.94
C ASP A 428 9.76 -7.15 -15.32
N LEU A 429 10.33 -5.99 -15.00
CA LEU A 429 11.45 -5.90 -14.08
C LEU A 429 10.94 -5.34 -12.75
N LEU A 430 11.44 -5.86 -11.63
CA LEU A 430 11.02 -5.39 -10.31
C LEU A 430 12.24 -5.24 -9.41
N LEU A 431 12.45 -4.03 -8.89
CA LEU A 431 13.43 -3.76 -7.85
C LEU A 431 12.71 -3.62 -6.51
N SER A 432 13.11 -4.44 -5.54
CA SER A 432 12.62 -4.38 -4.17
C SER A 432 13.76 -4.03 -3.23
N ASP A 433 13.58 -3.00 -2.42
CA ASP A 433 14.43 -2.75 -1.25
C ASP A 433 14.10 -3.79 -0.17
N ASN A 434 15.07 -4.68 0.07
CA ASN A 434 15.00 -5.80 0.99
C ASN A 434 15.16 -5.35 2.46
N THR A 435 15.48 -4.09 2.72
CA THR A 435 15.45 -3.49 4.06
C THR A 435 14.07 -2.92 4.35
N LEU A 436 13.53 -2.13 3.42
CA LEU A 436 12.25 -1.44 3.58
C LEU A 436 11.04 -2.40 3.53
N ALA A 437 11.08 -3.42 2.67
CA ALA A 437 9.97 -4.33 2.44
C ALA A 437 10.27 -5.76 2.90
N LEU A 438 9.28 -6.38 3.55
CA LEU A 438 9.21 -7.83 3.64
C LEU A 438 8.44 -8.37 2.46
N HIS A 439 8.81 -9.55 2.00
CA HIS A 439 8.19 -10.17 0.84
C HIS A 439 7.81 -11.62 1.12
N THR A 440 6.89 -12.12 0.31
CA THR A 440 6.52 -13.53 0.30
C THR A 440 5.94 -13.93 -1.04
N ARG A 441 5.45 -15.16 -1.14
CA ARG A 441 4.73 -15.67 -2.30
C ARG A 441 3.49 -16.41 -1.84
N SER A 442 2.35 -16.11 -2.47
CA SER A 442 1.13 -16.89 -2.24
C SER A 442 1.31 -18.33 -2.72
N ALA A 443 0.46 -19.24 -2.20
CA ALA A 443 0.37 -20.58 -2.76
C ALA A 443 -0.06 -20.52 -4.25
N PHE A 444 0.31 -21.55 -5.01
CA PHE A 444 -0.10 -21.72 -6.40
C PHE A 444 -0.23 -23.21 -6.74
N LEU A 445 -0.90 -23.50 -7.86
CA LEU A 445 -1.00 -24.86 -8.39
C LEU A 445 0.27 -25.18 -9.20
N SER A 446 0.92 -26.29 -8.87
CA SER A 446 2.11 -26.77 -9.59
C SER A 446 1.80 -27.12 -11.04
N GLY A 447 2.80 -27.00 -11.92
CA GLY A 447 2.69 -27.23 -13.37
C GLY A 447 2.41 -25.96 -14.17
N SER A 448 2.54 -24.78 -13.56
CA SER A 448 2.47 -23.50 -14.27
C SER A 448 3.83 -23.18 -14.92
N ASP A 449 3.81 -22.62 -16.13
CA ASP A 449 5.02 -22.10 -16.77
C ASP A 449 5.43 -20.79 -16.07
N ARG A 450 6.12 -20.93 -14.94
CA ARG A 450 6.54 -19.82 -14.07
C ARG A 450 8.05 -19.80 -13.97
N GLU A 451 8.66 -18.81 -14.60
CA GLU A 451 10.09 -18.53 -14.52
C GLU A 451 10.33 -17.08 -14.13
N LEU A 452 11.02 -16.90 -13.00
CA LEU A 452 11.54 -15.61 -12.56
C LEU A 452 13.05 -15.70 -12.47
N TRP A 453 13.72 -14.65 -12.90
CA TRP A 453 15.14 -14.45 -12.60
C TRP A 453 15.28 -13.52 -11.41
N ARG A 454 16.24 -13.82 -10.52
CA ARG A 454 16.56 -12.96 -9.36
C ARG A 454 18.06 -12.74 -9.25
N ILE A 455 18.45 -11.49 -9.05
CA ILE A 455 19.80 -11.07 -8.67
C ILE A 455 19.71 -10.32 -7.33
N HIS A 456 20.63 -10.61 -6.41
CA HIS A 456 20.80 -9.83 -5.18
C HIS A 456 21.81 -8.72 -5.42
N LEU A 457 21.54 -7.54 -4.90
CA LEU A 457 22.42 -6.38 -5.01
C LEU A 457 22.82 -5.87 -3.61
N ASP A 458 23.96 -5.19 -3.57
CA ASP A 458 24.57 -4.57 -2.39
C ASP A 458 23.65 -3.68 -1.59
#